data_AF-A0A257T1P1-F1
#
_entry.id   AF-A0A257T1P1-F1
#
_cell.length_a   1.000
_cell.length_b   1.000
_cell.length_c   1.000
_cell.angle_alpha   90.00
_cell.angle_beta   90.00
_cell.angle_gamma   90.00
#
_symmetry.space_group_name_H-M   'P 1'
#
loop_
_entity.id
_entity.type
_entity.pdbx_description
1 polymer ?
#
loop_
_entity_poly.entity_id
_entity_poly.type
_entity_poly.pdbx_seq_one_letter_code
_entity_poly.pdbx_strand_id
1 'polypeptide(L)'
;MTRFERGISLVRLWTWDFGLWTFLWVALFTNPLVAAEPFPGTKPLEIEGDLADLMVVGIDRFLLKQIDASVERRSRYWKRDFSSAEKYNASVAENRQHLAKILGAFDPREAVTALEYVETTSQKALVGRGDGYEVYAVRWPVLRGMTGEGLLLVPVDKKPVADVVAVPDADQTPEMIVGLVPGVEPEAQFARRLAESGCRVVVPMLIDRADTFSIAGGGARPTNQPHREFIYRQAFEMGRHIIGYE
;
A
#
# COMPACT_ATOMS: atom_id res chain seq x y z
N MET A 1 42.55 52.75 -26.14
CA MET A 1 42.71 53.83 -27.13
C MET A 1 41.70 54.91 -26.79
N THR A 2 42.18 56.09 -26.36
CA THR A 2 41.59 57.44 -26.52
C THR A 2 40.06 57.58 -26.46
N ARG A 3 39.45 58.45 -25.64
CA ARG A 3 39.78 59.87 -25.47
C ARG A 3 38.95 60.45 -24.32
N PHE A 4 39.63 61.24 -23.49
CA PHE A 4 39.09 62.23 -22.56
C PHE A 4 38.57 63.44 -23.38
N GLU A 5 37.54 64.17 -22.91
CA GLU A 5 37.60 65.63 -22.63
C GLU A 5 36.23 66.34 -22.55
N ARG A 6 36.10 67.11 -21.45
CA ARG A 6 35.56 68.50 -21.29
C ARG A 6 34.12 68.76 -21.78
N GLY A 7 33.16 69.20 -20.96
CA GLY A 7 33.20 70.19 -19.88
C GLY A 7 32.55 71.48 -20.38
N ILE A 8 31.59 72.05 -19.64
CA ILE A 8 31.32 73.51 -19.50
C ILE A 8 30.27 73.74 -18.39
N SER A 9 30.64 74.69 -17.54
CA SER A 9 29.94 75.30 -16.41
C SER A 9 28.74 76.14 -16.84
N LEU A 10 27.75 76.30 -15.95
CA LEU A 10 27.15 77.61 -15.69
C LEU A 10 26.44 77.64 -14.33
N VAL A 11 27.12 78.29 -13.39
CA VAL A 11 26.60 78.86 -12.15
C VAL A 11 25.55 79.93 -12.48
N ARG A 12 24.38 79.88 -11.84
CA ARG A 12 23.61 81.09 -11.54
C ARG A 12 22.92 81.01 -10.18
N LEU A 13 23.34 81.95 -9.36
CA LEU A 13 22.83 82.35 -8.04
C LEU A 13 21.31 82.56 -8.03
N TRP A 14 20.68 82.18 -6.92
CA TRP A 14 19.69 83.03 -6.25
C TRP A 14 19.71 82.74 -4.74
N THR A 15 20.11 83.76 -3.98
CA THR A 15 20.09 83.85 -2.51
C THR A 15 18.69 84.26 -2.01
N TRP A 16 18.57 84.56 -0.71
CA TRP A 16 17.42 85.10 0.03
C TRP A 16 16.44 84.00 0.51
N ASP A 17 16.12 83.79 1.79
CA ASP A 17 16.57 84.39 3.06
C ASP A 17 16.18 83.45 4.21
N PHE A 18 16.96 83.52 5.30
CA PHE A 18 16.71 82.85 6.57
C PHE A 18 15.46 83.39 7.26
N GLY A 19 14.59 82.50 7.75
CA GLY A 19 13.48 82.85 8.64
C GLY A 19 13.10 81.67 9.52
N LEU A 20 13.44 81.77 10.81
CA LEU A 20 13.13 80.83 11.90
C LEU A 20 11.71 80.26 11.83
N TRP A 21 11.56 78.95 12.04
CA TRP A 21 10.49 78.36 12.87
C TRP A 21 10.87 76.93 13.29
N THR A 22 11.79 76.85 14.26
CA THR A 22 12.00 75.65 15.08
C THR A 22 10.86 75.55 16.09
N PHE A 23 9.82 74.78 15.78
CA PHE A 23 8.88 74.26 16.77
C PHE A 23 8.64 72.77 16.53
N LEU A 24 9.40 71.98 17.29
CA LEU A 24 8.93 70.85 18.09
C LEU A 24 7.77 70.01 17.51
N TRP A 25 8.11 68.92 16.80
CA TRP A 25 7.21 67.76 16.65
C TRP A 25 8.05 66.47 16.70
N VAL A 26 8.58 66.16 17.90
CA VAL A 26 8.88 64.76 18.24
C VAL A 26 7.55 64.13 18.62
N ALA A 27 6.79 63.70 17.62
CA ALA A 27 5.71 62.74 17.86
C ALA A 27 6.38 61.42 18.23
N LEU A 28 6.26 61.04 19.50
CA LEU A 28 6.41 59.65 19.90
C LEU A 28 5.48 58.81 19.01
N PHE A 29 6.05 58.06 18.07
CA PHE A 29 5.39 56.89 17.52
C PHE A 29 5.38 55.80 18.60
N THR A 30 4.59 55.98 19.65
CA THR A 30 4.04 54.83 20.36
C THR A 30 2.98 54.26 19.43
N ASN A 31 3.37 53.33 18.56
CA ASN A 31 2.39 52.41 18.00
C ASN A 31 1.88 51.59 19.18
N PRO A 32 0.63 51.75 19.66
CA PRO A 32 0.03 50.65 20.38
C PRO A 32 0.07 49.46 19.42
N LEU A 33 0.55 48.32 19.89
CA LEU A 33 0.27 47.05 19.25
C LEU A 33 -1.26 46.96 19.15
N VAL A 34 -1.82 47.34 18.00
CA VAL A 34 -3.23 47.12 17.70
C VAL A 34 -3.36 45.61 17.58
N ALA A 35 -3.76 44.98 18.68
CA ALA A 35 -4.24 43.61 18.65
C ALA A 35 -5.43 43.60 17.69
N ALA A 36 -5.34 42.80 16.62
CA ALA A 36 -6.43 42.65 15.66
C ALA A 36 -7.72 42.32 16.41
N GLU A 37 -8.82 43.03 16.10
CA GLU A 37 -10.12 42.73 16.71
C GLU A 37 -10.49 41.27 16.42
N PRO A 38 -10.76 40.45 17.45
CA PRO A 38 -11.13 39.06 17.24
C PRO A 38 -12.43 38.98 16.45
N PHE A 39 -12.50 38.08 15.48
CA PHE A 39 -13.74 37.79 14.77
C PHE A 39 -14.86 37.46 15.78
N PRO A 40 -16.11 37.89 15.54
CA PRO A 40 -17.22 37.61 16.44
C PRO A 40 -17.31 36.13 16.80
N GLY A 41 -17.29 35.82 18.10
CA GLY A 41 -17.34 34.44 18.61
C GLY A 41 -15.99 33.71 18.70
N THR A 42 -14.87 34.38 18.42
CA THR A 42 -13.52 33.82 18.56
C THR A 42 -12.78 34.39 19.78
N LYS A 43 -11.87 33.61 20.34
CA LYS A 43 -10.95 34.05 21.40
C LYS A 43 -9.53 34.13 20.84
N PRO A 44 -8.68 35.05 21.33
CA PRO A 44 -7.27 35.07 20.97
C PRO A 44 -6.61 33.69 21.17
N LEU A 45 -5.73 33.32 20.25
CA LEU A 45 -4.95 32.09 20.38
C LEU A 45 -3.81 32.34 21.37
N GLU A 46 -4.03 31.95 22.62
CA GLU A 46 -3.10 32.16 23.74
C GLU A 46 -2.14 30.97 23.97
N ILE A 47 -2.16 29.98 23.07
CA ILE A 47 -1.34 28.78 23.21
C ILE A 47 0.11 29.12 22.90
N GLU A 48 0.98 28.98 23.90
CA GLU A 48 2.43 29.17 23.79
C GLU A 48 3.13 27.88 23.30
N GLY A 49 4.22 28.03 22.53
CA GLY A 49 5.02 26.92 21.98
C GLY A 49 4.81 26.67 20.48
N ASP A 50 5.29 25.53 19.98
CA ASP A 50 5.09 25.13 18.59
C ASP A 50 3.68 24.54 18.40
N LEU A 51 2.82 25.32 17.75
CA LEU A 51 1.44 24.94 17.45
C LEU A 51 1.36 23.72 16.51
N ALA A 52 2.34 23.52 15.63
CA ALA A 52 2.37 22.36 14.73
C ALA A 52 2.63 21.08 15.53
N ASP A 53 3.58 21.11 16.46
CA ASP A 53 3.85 19.97 17.36
C ASP A 53 2.63 19.64 18.22
N LEU A 54 1.98 20.66 18.80
CA LEU A 54 0.76 20.48 19.59
C LEU A 54 -0.39 19.88 18.77
N MET A 55 -0.52 20.29 17.50
CA MET A 55 -1.49 19.73 16.57
C MET A 55 -1.18 18.26 16.28
N VAL A 56 0.07 17.90 15.99
CA VAL A 56 0.48 16.51 15.74
C VAL A 56 0.19 15.62 16.95
N VAL A 57 0.56 16.07 18.15
CA VAL A 57 0.26 15.35 19.41
C VAL A 57 -1.24 15.21 19.64
N GLY A 58 -2.02 16.24 19.31
CA GLY A 58 -3.48 16.21 19.40
C GLY A 58 -4.10 15.21 18.42
N ILE A 59 -3.63 15.19 17.16
CA ILE A 59 -4.05 14.25 16.13
C ILE A 59 -3.74 12.82 16.58
N ASP A 60 -2.51 12.55 17.04
CA ASP A 60 -2.11 11.23 17.49
C ASP A 60 -3.00 10.74 18.64
N ARG A 61 -3.19 11.56 19.67
CA ARG A 61 -4.09 11.26 20.79
C ARG A 61 -5.52 10.96 20.34
N PHE A 62 -6.04 11.74 19.39
CA PHE A 62 -7.37 11.50 18.83
C PHE A 62 -7.42 10.18 18.07
N LEU A 63 -6.44 9.91 17.18
CA LEU A 63 -6.40 8.70 16.36
C LEU A 63 -6.23 7.44 17.22
N LEU A 64 -5.35 7.46 18.22
CA LEU A 64 -5.20 6.36 19.19
C LEU A 64 -6.53 6.08 19.91
N LYS A 65 -7.22 7.13 20.39
CA LYS A 65 -8.55 6.98 20.98
C LYS A 65 -9.58 6.39 20.00
N GLN A 66 -9.51 6.75 18.71
CA GLN A 66 -10.39 6.15 17.70
C GLN A 66 -10.04 4.68 17.43
N ILE A 67 -8.75 4.32 17.42
CA ILE A 67 -8.26 2.94 17.26
C ILE A 67 -8.77 2.09 18.42
N ASP A 68 -8.62 2.55 19.66
CA ASP A 68 -9.11 1.84 20.85
C ASP A 68 -10.62 1.63 20.78
N ALA A 69 -11.38 2.71 20.53
CA ALA A 69 -12.82 2.63 20.40
C ALA A 69 -13.26 1.75 19.23
N SER A 70 -12.47 1.62 18.17
CA SER A 70 -12.83 0.83 16.99
C SER A 70 -13.05 -0.64 17.30
N VAL A 71 -12.38 -1.21 18.31
CA VAL A 71 -12.52 -2.61 18.71
C VAL A 71 -13.96 -2.90 19.15
N GLU A 72 -14.50 -2.09 20.05
CA GLU A 72 -15.89 -2.22 20.51
C GLU A 72 -16.88 -1.95 19.37
N ARG A 73 -16.61 -0.94 18.54
CA ARG A 73 -17.49 -0.59 17.42
C ARG A 73 -17.59 -1.69 16.37
N ARG A 74 -16.49 -2.42 16.11
CA ARG A 74 -16.45 -3.53 15.15
C ARG A 74 -17.46 -4.61 15.48
N SER A 75 -17.65 -4.93 16.76
CA SER A 75 -18.58 -5.98 17.21
C SER A 75 -20.02 -5.79 16.70
N ARG A 76 -20.48 -4.54 16.56
CA ARG A 76 -21.85 -4.22 16.09
C ARG A 76 -22.12 -4.63 14.65
N TYR A 77 -21.07 -4.78 13.84
CA TYR A 77 -21.17 -5.25 12.46
C TYR A 77 -21.15 -6.79 12.37
N TRP A 78 -20.94 -7.51 13.47
CA TRP A 78 -20.83 -8.96 13.49
C TRP A 78 -21.94 -9.62 14.31
N LYS A 79 -23.07 -9.92 13.66
CA LYS A 79 -24.20 -10.63 14.28
C LYS A 79 -24.08 -12.16 14.14
N ARG A 80 -22.93 -12.72 14.55
CA ARG A 80 -22.58 -14.13 14.32
C ARG A 80 -23.56 -15.08 15.02
N ASP A 81 -24.16 -15.98 14.26
CA ASP A 81 -24.96 -17.08 14.81
C ASP A 81 -24.11 -18.37 14.83
N PHE A 82 -23.78 -18.85 16.03
CA PHE A 82 -22.98 -20.07 16.22
C PHE A 82 -23.81 -21.34 16.39
N SER A 83 -25.13 -21.30 16.18
CA SER A 83 -26.01 -22.46 16.42
C SER A 83 -25.93 -23.54 15.33
N SER A 84 -25.48 -23.20 14.12
CA SER A 84 -25.10 -24.17 13.07
C SER A 84 -24.16 -23.53 12.05
N ALA A 85 -23.50 -24.34 11.22
CA ALA A 85 -22.64 -23.86 10.15
C ALA A 85 -23.42 -23.04 9.10
N GLU A 86 -24.64 -23.47 8.74
CA GLU A 86 -25.52 -22.79 7.80
C GLU A 86 -25.92 -21.41 8.32
N LYS A 87 -26.33 -21.34 9.60
CA LYS A 87 -26.71 -20.06 10.20
C LYS A 87 -25.52 -19.14 10.40
N TYR A 88 -24.35 -19.67 10.75
CA TYR A 88 -23.13 -18.89 10.79
C TYR A 88 -22.85 -18.24 9.44
N ASN A 89 -22.87 -19.03 8.36
CA ASN A 89 -22.63 -18.55 7.01
C ASN A 89 -23.64 -17.47 6.59
N ALA A 90 -24.93 -17.67 6.89
CA ALA A 90 -25.96 -16.67 6.63
C ALA A 90 -25.72 -15.37 7.42
N SER A 91 -25.35 -15.49 8.71
CA SER A 91 -25.16 -14.35 9.61
C SER A 91 -23.99 -13.44 9.24
N VAL A 92 -22.99 -13.95 8.52
CA VAL A 92 -21.80 -13.19 8.08
C VAL A 92 -21.83 -12.85 6.59
N ALA A 93 -22.89 -13.21 5.86
CA ALA A 93 -22.94 -13.09 4.40
C ALA A 93 -22.77 -11.64 3.91
N GLU A 94 -23.43 -10.68 4.56
CA GLU A 94 -23.32 -9.24 4.22
C GLU A 94 -21.88 -8.74 4.38
N ASN A 95 -21.21 -9.11 5.47
CA ASN A 95 -19.81 -8.74 5.70
C ASN A 95 -18.87 -9.37 4.66
N ARG A 96 -19.14 -10.61 4.22
CA ARG A 96 -18.36 -11.25 3.15
C ARG A 96 -18.54 -10.52 1.82
N GLN A 97 -19.76 -10.11 1.48
CA GLN A 97 -20.04 -9.34 0.26
C GLN A 97 -19.38 -7.95 0.33
N HIS A 98 -19.45 -7.29 1.48
CA HIS A 98 -18.80 -6.00 1.67
C HIS A 98 -17.28 -6.11 1.58
N LEU A 99 -16.67 -7.15 2.19
CA LEU A 99 -15.25 -7.43 2.06
C LEU A 99 -14.86 -7.70 0.60
N ALA A 100 -15.63 -8.53 -0.12
CA ALA A 100 -15.39 -8.80 -1.54
C ALA A 100 -15.43 -7.51 -2.37
N LYS A 101 -16.34 -6.57 -2.06
CA LYS A 101 -16.39 -5.26 -2.71
C LYS A 101 -15.13 -4.42 -2.42
N ILE A 102 -14.69 -4.35 -1.16
CA ILE A 102 -13.48 -3.61 -0.76
C ILE A 102 -12.24 -4.18 -1.45
N LEU A 103 -12.15 -5.51 -1.55
CA LEU A 103 -11.02 -6.19 -2.19
C LEU A 103 -11.09 -6.17 -3.72
N GLY A 104 -12.20 -5.73 -4.32
CA GLY A 104 -12.41 -5.85 -5.76
C GLY A 104 -12.59 -7.30 -6.24
N ALA A 105 -12.90 -8.24 -5.35
CA ALA A 105 -13.05 -9.68 -5.60
C ALA A 105 -14.52 -10.07 -5.84
N PHE A 106 -15.20 -9.35 -6.73
CA PHE A 106 -16.63 -9.54 -7.02
C PHE A 106 -16.91 -9.97 -8.46
N ASP A 107 -15.89 -10.07 -9.31
CA ASP A 107 -16.06 -10.62 -10.65
C ASP A 107 -16.36 -12.13 -10.60
N PRO A 108 -17.15 -12.64 -11.55
CA PRO A 108 -17.30 -14.08 -11.70
C PRO A 108 -15.94 -14.70 -12.02
N ARG A 109 -15.51 -15.65 -11.18
CA ARG A 109 -14.31 -16.46 -11.44
C ARG A 109 -14.60 -17.50 -12.51
N GLU A 110 -13.58 -17.80 -13.31
CA GLU A 110 -13.63 -18.94 -14.22
C GLU A 110 -13.73 -20.25 -13.41
N ALA A 111 -14.49 -21.21 -13.92
CA ALA A 111 -14.66 -22.48 -13.24
C ALA A 111 -13.36 -23.31 -13.31
N VAL A 112 -12.77 -23.62 -12.17
CA VAL A 112 -11.62 -24.53 -12.08
C VAL A 112 -12.14 -25.96 -11.96
N THR A 113 -12.11 -26.71 -13.05
CA THR A 113 -12.45 -28.14 -13.07
C THR A 113 -11.26 -29.03 -12.75
N ALA A 114 -10.07 -28.62 -13.17
CA ALA A 114 -8.80 -29.26 -12.88
C ALA A 114 -7.66 -28.24 -12.93
N LEU A 115 -6.55 -28.56 -12.28
CA LEU A 115 -5.28 -27.88 -12.50
C LEU A 115 -4.61 -28.48 -13.73
N GLU A 116 -4.03 -27.63 -14.58
CA GLU A 116 -3.27 -28.05 -15.75
C GLU A 116 -1.79 -28.24 -15.37
N TYR A 117 -1.21 -29.38 -15.72
CA TYR A 117 0.22 -29.58 -15.63
C TYR A 117 0.95 -28.74 -16.70
N VAL A 118 1.93 -27.96 -16.26
CA VAL A 118 2.73 -27.12 -17.16
C VAL A 118 3.92 -27.93 -17.67
N GLU A 119 3.82 -28.43 -18.90
CA GLU A 119 4.86 -29.25 -19.55
C GLU A 119 5.09 -28.79 -20.99
N THR A 120 6.34 -28.90 -21.44
CA THR A 120 6.75 -28.72 -22.84
C THR A 120 7.47 -29.97 -23.33
N THR A 121 7.82 -30.02 -24.61
CA THR A 121 8.62 -31.13 -25.16
C THR A 121 10.02 -31.23 -24.54
N SER A 122 10.53 -30.15 -23.95
CA SER A 122 11.86 -30.09 -23.31
C SER A 122 11.80 -30.06 -21.78
N GLN A 123 10.68 -29.67 -21.17
CA GLN A 123 10.55 -29.49 -19.71
C GLN A 123 9.31 -30.20 -19.19
N LYS A 124 9.50 -31.14 -18.26
CA LYS A 124 8.42 -31.90 -17.61
C LYS A 124 7.69 -31.07 -16.56
N ALA A 125 6.41 -31.37 -16.36
CA ALA A 125 5.65 -30.77 -15.26
C ALA A 125 6.13 -31.25 -13.88
N LEU A 126 6.63 -32.48 -13.77
CA LEU A 126 7.27 -32.96 -12.56
C LEU A 126 8.61 -32.24 -12.36
N VAL A 127 8.66 -31.34 -11.38
CA VAL A 127 9.82 -30.49 -11.09
C VAL A 127 10.63 -30.95 -9.88
N GLY A 128 10.09 -31.86 -9.07
CA GLY A 128 10.81 -32.36 -7.90
C GLY A 128 10.12 -33.53 -7.20
N ARG A 129 10.83 -34.13 -6.25
CA ARG A 129 10.32 -35.18 -5.36
C ARG A 129 10.81 -34.92 -3.94
N GLY A 130 9.95 -35.19 -2.96
CA GLY A 130 10.31 -35.22 -1.55
C GLY A 130 10.02 -36.58 -0.93
N ASP A 131 10.03 -36.65 0.39
CA ASP A 131 9.72 -37.88 1.11
C ASP A 131 8.23 -38.18 1.05
N GLY A 132 7.84 -39.14 0.20
CA GLY A 132 6.45 -39.58 0.07
C GLY A 132 5.54 -38.66 -0.77
N TYR A 133 6.10 -37.72 -1.54
CA TYR A 133 5.32 -36.88 -2.47
C TYR A 133 6.11 -36.43 -3.71
N GLU A 134 5.38 -36.06 -4.76
CA GLU A 134 5.91 -35.49 -6.00
C GLU A 134 5.46 -34.03 -6.16
N VAL A 135 6.29 -33.20 -6.80
CA VAL A 135 6.04 -31.76 -7.00
C VAL A 135 5.87 -31.45 -8.47
N TYR A 136 4.74 -30.85 -8.82
CA TYR A 136 4.36 -30.55 -10.19
C TYR A 136 4.17 -29.04 -10.40
N ALA A 137 4.70 -28.51 -11.50
CA ALA A 137 4.33 -27.19 -11.99
C ALA A 137 2.92 -27.22 -12.56
N VAL A 138 2.07 -26.31 -12.10
CA VAL A 138 0.64 -26.27 -12.46
C VAL A 138 0.16 -24.85 -12.75
N ARG A 139 -0.92 -24.75 -13.53
CA ARG A 139 -1.66 -23.51 -13.77
C ARG A 139 -3.17 -23.75 -13.78
N TRP A 140 -3.96 -22.71 -13.58
CA TRP A 140 -5.43 -22.76 -13.61
C TRP A 140 -6.04 -21.43 -14.05
N PRO A 141 -7.25 -21.43 -14.62
CA PRO A 141 -7.93 -20.19 -14.96
C PRO A 141 -8.42 -19.48 -13.69
N VAL A 142 -8.34 -18.14 -13.67
CA VAL A 142 -8.79 -17.31 -12.52
C VAL A 142 -9.88 -16.35 -12.96
N LEU A 143 -9.52 -15.42 -13.85
CA LEU A 143 -10.42 -14.49 -14.52
C LEU A 143 -10.20 -14.64 -16.04
N ARG A 144 -11.10 -14.04 -16.83
CA ARG A 144 -10.96 -14.05 -18.29
C ARG A 144 -9.59 -13.49 -18.71
N GLY A 145 -8.76 -14.33 -19.34
CA GLY A 145 -7.42 -13.96 -19.80
C GLY A 145 -6.35 -13.92 -18.71
N MET A 146 -6.66 -14.40 -17.50
CA MET A 146 -5.74 -14.48 -16.37
C MET A 146 -5.67 -15.91 -15.85
N THR A 147 -4.45 -16.40 -15.68
CA THR A 147 -4.16 -17.71 -15.10
C THR A 147 -3.36 -17.53 -13.81
N GLY A 148 -3.69 -18.34 -12.81
CA GLY A 148 -2.83 -18.57 -11.66
C GLY A 148 -1.82 -19.65 -12.00
N GLU A 149 -0.61 -19.53 -11.47
CA GLU A 149 0.47 -20.51 -11.60
C GLU A 149 1.01 -20.86 -10.21
N GLY A 150 1.65 -22.02 -10.09
CA GLY A 150 2.25 -22.44 -8.85
C GLY A 150 2.72 -23.89 -8.87
N LEU A 151 2.88 -24.46 -7.68
CA LEU A 151 3.29 -25.84 -7.48
C LEU A 151 2.18 -26.66 -6.84
N LEU A 152 2.04 -27.91 -7.27
CA LEU A 152 1.17 -28.93 -6.68
C LEU A 152 2.02 -30.07 -6.12
N LEU A 153 1.91 -30.31 -4.82
CA LEU A 153 2.56 -31.40 -4.12
C LEU A 153 1.53 -32.52 -3.93
N VAL A 154 1.82 -33.70 -4.46
CA VAL A 154 0.91 -34.85 -4.45
C VAL A 154 1.56 -36.01 -3.70
N PRO A 155 0.96 -36.50 -2.60
CA PRO A 155 1.41 -37.71 -1.94
C PRO A 155 1.43 -38.92 -2.88
N VAL A 156 2.49 -39.73 -2.81
CA VAL A 156 2.59 -40.98 -3.59
C VAL A 156 2.08 -42.16 -2.77
N ASP A 157 1.56 -43.17 -3.47
CA ASP A 157 1.09 -44.46 -2.91
C ASP A 157 0.00 -44.38 -1.84
N LYS A 158 -0.56 -43.20 -1.57
CA LYS A 158 -1.61 -42.95 -0.57
C LYS A 158 -2.59 -41.90 -1.06
N LYS A 159 -3.83 -42.00 -0.60
CA LYS A 159 -4.81 -40.92 -0.81
C LYS A 159 -4.44 -39.72 0.08
N PRO A 160 -4.52 -38.48 -0.42
CA PRO A 160 -4.30 -37.30 0.40
C PRO A 160 -5.22 -37.28 1.62
N VAL A 161 -4.68 -36.94 2.79
CA VAL A 161 -5.47 -36.81 4.02
C VAL A 161 -6.26 -35.49 4.07
N ALA A 162 -5.76 -34.47 3.38
CA ALA A 162 -6.38 -33.16 3.23
C ALA A 162 -5.86 -32.46 1.96
N ASP A 163 -6.66 -31.51 1.47
CA ASP A 163 -6.27 -30.55 0.43
C ASP A 163 -5.95 -29.21 1.09
N VAL A 164 -4.80 -28.63 0.78
CA VAL A 164 -4.33 -27.37 1.37
C VAL A 164 -3.88 -26.40 0.30
N VAL A 165 -4.30 -25.13 0.43
CA VAL A 165 -3.72 -24.01 -0.32
C VAL A 165 -2.75 -23.29 0.61
N ALA A 166 -1.45 -23.42 0.32
CA ALA A 166 -0.36 -22.85 1.11
C ALA A 166 0.09 -21.54 0.47
N VAL A 167 -0.37 -20.41 1.00
CA VAL A 167 -0.08 -19.07 0.47
C VAL A 167 1.25 -18.57 1.06
N PRO A 168 2.32 -18.35 0.26
CA PRO A 168 3.59 -17.81 0.75
C PRO A 168 3.49 -16.32 1.12
N ASP A 169 4.54 -15.75 1.72
CA ASP A 169 4.74 -14.30 1.65
C ASP A 169 5.09 -13.88 0.20
N ALA A 170 4.77 -12.64 -0.18
CA ALA A 170 5.02 -12.17 -1.54
C ALA A 170 6.50 -12.11 -1.95
N ASP A 171 7.45 -12.16 -1.00
CA ASP A 171 8.89 -12.26 -1.33
C ASP A 171 9.41 -13.71 -1.34
N GLN A 172 8.52 -14.69 -1.16
CA GLN A 172 8.86 -16.11 -1.17
C GLN A 172 8.25 -16.77 -2.40
N THR A 173 9.10 -17.44 -3.19
CA THR A 173 8.59 -18.23 -4.32
C THR A 173 8.01 -19.57 -3.84
N PRO A 174 7.11 -20.21 -4.61
CA PRO A 174 6.65 -21.55 -4.31
C PRO A 174 7.80 -22.53 -4.05
N GLU A 175 8.84 -22.51 -4.89
CA GLU A 175 10.03 -23.35 -4.79
C GLU A 175 10.75 -23.21 -3.45
N MET A 176 10.81 -21.99 -2.89
CA MET A 176 11.46 -21.73 -1.61
C MET A 176 10.72 -22.41 -0.45
N ILE A 177 9.39 -22.25 -0.38
CA ILE A 177 8.60 -22.79 0.75
C ILE A 177 8.33 -24.29 0.64
N VAL A 178 8.59 -24.89 -0.52
CA VAL A 178 8.60 -26.35 -0.70
C VAL A 178 10.00 -26.96 -0.59
N GLY A 179 11.05 -26.13 -0.44
CA GLY A 179 12.43 -26.58 -0.25
C GLY A 179 13.15 -27.05 -1.52
N LEU A 180 12.68 -26.66 -2.71
CA LEU A 180 13.37 -26.97 -3.98
C LEU A 180 14.56 -26.03 -4.24
N VAL A 181 14.50 -24.79 -3.73
CA VAL A 181 15.58 -23.81 -3.83
C VAL A 181 15.84 -23.16 -2.47
N PRO A 182 17.05 -22.61 -2.23
CA PRO A 182 17.34 -21.83 -1.03
C PRO A 182 16.45 -20.57 -0.95
N GLY A 183 16.17 -20.10 0.28
CA GLY A 183 15.46 -18.83 0.51
C GLY A 183 14.68 -18.81 1.83
N VAL A 184 14.28 -19.98 2.32
CA VAL A 184 13.56 -20.16 3.59
C VAL A 184 14.16 -21.34 4.35
N GLU A 185 14.36 -21.16 5.66
CA GLU A 185 14.88 -22.21 6.54
C GLU A 185 13.98 -23.46 6.53
N PRO A 186 14.54 -24.68 6.65
CA PRO A 186 13.79 -25.94 6.57
C PRO A 186 12.54 -26.01 7.45
N GLU A 187 12.56 -25.38 8.63
CA GLU A 187 11.45 -25.36 9.59
C GLU A 187 10.28 -24.49 9.11
N ALA A 188 10.58 -23.45 8.33
CA ALA A 188 9.63 -22.50 7.76
C ALA A 188 9.12 -22.92 6.37
N GLN A 189 9.61 -24.02 5.79
CA GLN A 189 9.09 -24.65 4.57
C GLN A 189 7.79 -25.42 4.84
N PHE A 190 6.75 -24.69 5.26
CA PHE A 190 5.51 -25.27 5.77
C PHE A 190 4.75 -26.08 4.71
N ALA A 191 4.82 -25.70 3.43
CA ALA A 191 4.19 -26.44 2.33
C ALA A 191 4.79 -27.85 2.17
N ARG A 192 6.12 -27.96 2.25
CA ARG A 192 6.82 -29.26 2.27
C ARG A 192 6.36 -30.12 3.44
N ARG A 193 6.38 -29.57 4.66
CA ARG A 193 6.02 -30.31 5.88
C ARG A 193 4.59 -30.83 5.86
N LEU A 194 3.66 -30.07 5.27
CA LEU A 194 2.28 -30.50 5.06
C LEU A 194 2.20 -31.67 4.06
N ALA A 195 2.97 -31.61 2.97
CA ALA A 195 3.01 -32.71 2.00
C ALA A 195 3.65 -33.98 2.58
N GLU A 196 4.73 -33.87 3.35
CA GLU A 196 5.35 -34.96 4.11
C GLU A 196 4.36 -35.58 5.12
N SER A 197 3.42 -34.78 5.64
CA SER A 197 2.34 -35.23 6.51
C SER A 197 1.18 -35.91 5.75
N GLY A 198 1.27 -36.05 4.43
CA GLY A 198 0.29 -36.72 3.58
C GLY A 198 -0.81 -35.80 3.00
N CYS A 199 -0.67 -34.48 3.12
CA CYS A 199 -1.58 -33.54 2.47
C CYS A 199 -1.25 -33.37 0.98
N ARG A 200 -2.26 -33.12 0.15
CA ARG A 200 -2.06 -32.55 -1.19
C ARG A 200 -2.05 -31.03 -1.06
N VAL A 201 -0.99 -30.40 -1.54
CA VAL A 201 -0.75 -28.98 -1.28
C VAL A 201 -0.61 -28.23 -2.60
N VAL A 202 -1.38 -27.17 -2.79
CA VAL A 202 -1.18 -26.19 -3.86
C VAL A 202 -0.51 -24.96 -3.28
N VAL A 203 0.56 -24.51 -3.91
CA VAL A 203 1.32 -23.32 -3.54
C VAL A 203 1.25 -22.33 -4.71
N PRO A 204 0.40 -21.28 -4.64
CA PRO A 204 0.33 -20.28 -5.70
C PRO A 204 1.56 -19.39 -5.71
N MET A 205 1.97 -18.97 -6.90
CA MET A 205 2.88 -17.85 -7.08
C MET A 205 2.12 -16.55 -6.81
N LEU A 206 2.69 -15.69 -5.96
CA LEU A 206 2.13 -14.37 -5.67
C LEU A 206 2.82 -13.29 -6.50
N ILE A 207 2.19 -12.12 -6.60
CA ILE A 207 2.82 -10.95 -7.19
C ILE A 207 3.89 -10.45 -6.23
N ASP A 208 5.16 -10.59 -6.63
CA ASP A 208 6.30 -10.29 -5.77
C ASP A 208 6.55 -8.78 -5.55
N ARG A 209 7.46 -8.43 -4.64
CA ARG A 209 7.82 -7.02 -4.35
C ARG A 209 9.03 -6.51 -5.14
N ALA A 210 9.54 -7.25 -6.13
CA ALA A 210 10.56 -6.76 -7.06
C ALA A 210 9.96 -5.74 -8.04
N ASP A 211 10.80 -5.07 -8.83
CA ASP A 211 10.39 -4.00 -9.76
C ASP A 211 10.77 -4.27 -11.23
N THR A 212 11.35 -5.44 -11.51
CA THR A 212 11.90 -5.83 -12.82
C THR A 212 10.93 -5.66 -13.99
N PHE A 213 9.63 -5.87 -13.75
CA PHE A 213 8.55 -5.81 -14.74
C PHE A 213 7.61 -4.61 -14.55
N SER A 214 7.91 -3.69 -13.63
CA SER A 214 7.13 -2.48 -13.37
C SER A 214 7.40 -1.41 -14.43
N ILE A 215 6.98 -1.70 -15.67
CA ILE A 215 7.22 -0.87 -16.87
C ILE A 215 5.88 -0.47 -17.48
N ALA A 216 5.66 0.84 -17.65
CA ALA A 216 4.47 1.33 -18.33
C ALA A 216 4.52 1.07 -19.85
N GLY A 217 3.36 0.93 -20.48
CA GLY A 217 3.25 0.72 -21.91
C GLY A 217 3.88 1.84 -22.75
N GLY A 218 4.18 1.55 -24.01
CA GLY A 218 4.69 2.56 -24.96
C GLY A 218 6.19 2.85 -24.84
N GLY A 219 6.99 1.93 -24.30
CA GLY A 219 8.45 2.08 -24.20
C GLY A 219 8.88 3.03 -23.08
N ALA A 220 8.06 3.17 -22.04
CA ALA A 220 8.42 3.94 -20.87
C ALA A 220 9.64 3.35 -20.15
N ARG A 221 10.34 4.18 -19.39
CA ARG A 221 11.45 3.70 -18.55
C ARG A 221 10.89 2.80 -17.43
N PRO A 222 11.65 1.77 -17.02
CA PRO A 222 11.31 1.01 -15.83
C PRO A 222 11.17 1.92 -14.61
N THR A 223 10.19 1.61 -13.77
CA THR A 223 10.00 2.28 -12.48
C THR A 223 10.74 1.51 -11.38
N ASN A 224 10.98 2.15 -10.24
CA ASN A 224 11.47 1.50 -9.03
C ASN A 224 10.33 1.11 -8.07
N GLN A 225 9.11 0.95 -8.61
CA GLN A 225 7.94 0.56 -7.82
C GLN A 225 7.87 -0.96 -7.77
N PRO A 226 7.66 -1.57 -6.60
CA PRO A 226 7.34 -2.99 -6.50
C PRO A 226 6.20 -3.36 -7.44
N HIS A 227 6.19 -4.55 -8.04
CA HIS A 227 5.12 -5.01 -8.92
C HIS A 227 3.75 -4.86 -8.25
N ARG A 228 3.71 -5.13 -6.93
CA ARG A 228 2.51 -4.94 -6.13
C ARG A 228 1.99 -3.50 -6.13
N GLU A 229 2.89 -2.54 -5.91
CA GLU A 229 2.53 -1.13 -5.89
C GLU A 229 2.17 -0.62 -7.28
N PHE A 230 2.94 -1.03 -8.28
CA PHE A 230 2.71 -0.69 -9.69
C PHE A 230 1.29 -1.08 -10.12
N ILE A 231 0.88 -2.33 -9.84
CA ILE A 231 -0.47 -2.82 -10.12
C ILE A 231 -1.51 -2.12 -9.23
N TYR A 232 -1.25 -1.99 -7.93
CA TYR A 232 -2.20 -1.40 -7.00
C TYR A 232 -2.56 0.05 -7.34
N ARG A 233 -1.58 0.88 -7.73
CA ARG A 233 -1.82 2.29 -8.09
C ARG A 233 -2.79 2.42 -9.27
N GLN A 234 -2.73 1.51 -10.22
CA GLN A 234 -3.65 1.49 -11.36
C GLN A 234 -5.02 0.90 -10.99
N ALA A 235 -5.00 -0.14 -10.16
CA ALA A 235 -6.18 -0.88 -9.72
C ALA A 235 -7.07 -0.07 -8.76
N PHE A 236 -6.47 0.73 -7.88
CA PHE A 236 -7.17 1.45 -6.81
C PHE A 236 -8.24 2.40 -7.35
N GLU A 237 -7.91 3.17 -8.37
CA GLU A 237 -8.86 4.10 -9.03
C GLU A 237 -10.06 3.37 -9.66
N MET A 238 -9.88 2.08 -9.99
CA MET A 238 -10.95 1.21 -10.52
C MET A 238 -11.69 0.44 -9.41
N GLY A 239 -11.45 0.75 -8.13
CA GLY A 239 -12.02 0.04 -6.99
C GLY A 239 -11.51 -1.39 -6.87
N ARG A 240 -10.27 -1.65 -7.31
CA ARG A 240 -9.62 -2.96 -7.28
C ARG A 240 -8.45 -2.96 -6.32
N HIS A 241 -8.18 -4.12 -5.73
CA HIS A 241 -7.07 -4.32 -4.81
C HIS A 241 -6.23 -5.50 -5.28
N ILE A 242 -4.92 -5.46 -5.02
CA ILE A 242 -4.00 -6.53 -5.45
C ILE A 242 -4.39 -7.91 -4.91
N ILE A 243 -4.77 -7.98 -3.64
CA ILE A 243 -5.26 -9.21 -2.99
C ILE A 243 -6.52 -9.78 -3.70
N GLY A 244 -7.28 -8.96 -4.44
CA GLY A 244 -8.40 -9.45 -5.24
C GLY A 244 -7.97 -10.11 -6.56
N TYR A 245 -6.72 -9.95 -6.98
CA TYR A 245 -6.12 -10.59 -8.15
C TYR A 245 -5.31 -11.85 -7.80
N GLU A 246 -5.06 -12.09 -6.51
CA GLU A 246 -4.33 -13.24 -5.96
C GLU A 246 -5.30 -14.30 -5.41
#